data_AF-A0A1W2FVZ4-F1
#
_entry.id   AF-A0A1W2FVZ4-F1
#
_cell.length_a   1.000
_cell.length_b   1.000
_cell.length_c   1.000
_cell.angle_alpha   90.00
_cell.angle_beta   90.00
_cell.angle_gamma   90.00
#
_symmetry.space_group_name_H-M   'P 1'
#
loop_
_entity.id
_entity.type
_entity.pdbx_description
1 polymer ?
#
loop_
_entity_poly.entity_id
_entity_poly.type
_entity_poly.pdbx_seq_one_letter_code
_entity_poly.pdbx_strand_id
1 'polypeptide(L)'
;MTTSEDQAGVSRAGLLRGGLGLVAAGSLLTGTAASAQEGEHPNVRLIKDYYEAYGSGDLNRLRRFFANDIRWTIPGHHPLSGTKLGIDEVLAFFRELGKAGFRAETIFLGADGDWVVDLHRGWSTRPEGLDILWALGFRIRNRKIVEAVNFASDQHAADLFFWKAYKLAPLPGRLA
;
A
#
# COMPACT_ATOMS: atom_id res chain seq x y z
N MET A 1 47.39 -7.28 10.21
CA MET A 1 46.51 -7.09 9.04
C MET A 1 45.40 -8.13 9.13
N THR A 2 44.36 -7.86 9.92
CA THR A 2 43.08 -7.22 9.53
C THR A 2 42.22 -8.10 8.61
N THR A 3 41.24 -8.78 9.24
CA THR A 3 39.80 -8.90 8.90
C THR A 3 39.39 -9.50 7.54
N SER A 4 38.35 -10.34 7.40
CA SER A 4 37.09 -10.44 8.13
C SER A 4 36.49 -11.86 8.10
N GLU A 5 35.92 -12.30 9.22
CA GLU A 5 34.95 -13.42 9.27
C GLU A 5 33.55 -12.91 8.91
N ASP A 6 32.83 -13.67 8.08
CA ASP A 6 31.40 -13.51 7.80
C ASP A 6 30.65 -14.67 8.50
N GLN A 7 29.97 -14.36 9.61
CA GLN A 7 29.05 -15.25 10.30
C GLN A 7 27.63 -14.69 10.21
N ALA A 8 26.79 -15.30 9.37
CA ALA A 8 25.36 -15.54 9.62
C ALA A 8 24.68 -16.14 8.37
N GLY A 9 24.93 -17.43 8.11
CA GLY A 9 24.12 -18.20 7.16
C GLY A 9 22.76 -18.58 7.77
N VAL A 10 21.79 -17.67 7.74
CA VAL A 10 20.37 -18.00 8.03
C VAL A 10 19.51 -17.60 6.85
N SER A 11 19.10 -18.60 6.06
CA SER A 11 18.24 -18.44 4.88
C SER A 11 16.78 -18.20 5.29
N ARG A 12 16.14 -17.18 4.70
CA ARG A 12 14.77 -16.68 4.96
C ARG A 12 13.63 -17.60 4.45
N ALA A 13 13.89 -18.88 4.17
CA ALA A 13 12.92 -19.79 3.54
C ALA A 13 12.06 -20.64 4.51
N GLY A 14 12.14 -20.44 5.83
CA GLY A 14 11.59 -21.39 6.81
C GLY A 14 10.24 -21.08 7.47
N LEU A 15 9.61 -19.92 7.28
CA LEU A 15 8.61 -19.41 8.24
C LEU A 15 7.11 -19.62 7.90
N LEU A 16 6.73 -20.55 7.01
CA LEU A 16 5.31 -20.67 6.61
C LEU A 16 4.70 -22.09 6.52
N ARG A 17 5.24 -23.10 7.21
CA ARG A 17 4.50 -24.37 7.42
C ARG A 17 4.70 -24.92 8.83
N GLY A 18 3.59 -25.08 9.55
CA GLY A 18 3.56 -25.46 10.96
C GLY A 18 4.02 -26.88 11.25
N GLY A 19 4.45 -27.07 12.51
CA GLY A 19 4.71 -28.35 13.14
C GLY A 19 5.02 -28.14 14.62
N LEU A 20 4.12 -28.58 15.49
CA LEU A 20 4.32 -28.68 16.94
C LEU A 20 5.47 -29.64 17.27
N GLY A 21 6.38 -29.24 18.17
CA GLY A 21 7.40 -30.11 18.78
C GLY A 21 8.30 -29.34 19.76
N LEU A 22 8.22 -29.67 21.05
CA LEU A 22 8.91 -29.09 22.24
C LEU A 22 10.47 -29.21 22.16
N VAL A 23 11.34 -28.50 22.90
CA VAL A 23 11.55 -28.41 24.37
C VAL A 23 12.55 -27.26 24.70
N ALA A 24 12.45 -26.72 25.93
CA ALA A 24 13.17 -25.62 26.59
C ALA A 24 14.71 -25.70 26.76
N ALA A 25 15.38 -24.53 26.89
CA ALA A 25 16.11 -24.06 28.10
C ALA A 25 17.19 -22.97 27.80
N GLY A 26 17.22 -21.91 28.64
CA GLY A 26 18.34 -20.96 28.81
C GLY A 26 18.37 -19.79 27.79
N SER A 27 18.51 -18.52 28.14
CA SER A 27 18.97 -17.87 29.36
C SER A 27 18.40 -16.45 29.42
N LEU A 28 18.18 -15.96 30.64
CA LEU A 28 17.81 -14.59 30.97
C LEU A 28 18.82 -13.59 30.39
N LEU A 29 18.44 -12.85 29.36
CA LEU A 29 19.01 -11.53 29.11
C LEU A 29 18.08 -10.50 29.73
N THR A 30 18.30 -10.21 31.02
CA THR A 30 17.87 -8.97 31.65
C THR A 30 18.67 -7.81 31.04
N GLY A 31 18.34 -7.47 29.79
CA GLY A 31 18.54 -6.13 29.28
C GLY A 31 17.27 -5.37 29.61
N THR A 32 17.34 -4.39 30.49
CA THR A 32 16.29 -3.38 30.64
C THR A 32 16.09 -2.81 29.24
N ALA A 33 15.04 -3.25 28.54
CA ALA A 33 14.54 -2.53 27.40
C ALA A 33 14.13 -1.18 27.97
N ALA A 34 15.00 -0.18 27.79
CA ALA A 34 14.60 1.19 27.94
C ALA A 34 13.39 1.32 27.04
N SER A 35 12.21 1.43 27.65
CA SER A 35 10.99 1.72 26.93
C SER A 35 11.20 3.10 26.33
N ALA A 36 11.74 3.14 25.12
CA ALA A 36 11.48 4.26 24.25
C ALA A 36 9.96 4.31 24.21
N GLN A 37 9.42 5.40 24.73
CA GLN A 37 8.01 5.69 24.56
C GLN A 37 7.84 5.88 23.06
N GLU A 38 7.52 4.80 22.34
CA GLU A 38 7.45 4.78 20.89
C GLU A 38 6.24 5.63 20.48
N GLY A 39 6.50 6.93 20.31
CA GLY A 39 5.57 7.80 19.62
C GLY A 39 5.27 7.24 18.23
N GLU A 40 4.06 7.47 17.75
CA GLU A 40 3.65 7.04 16.40
C GLU A 40 4.68 7.46 15.36
N HIS A 41 5.14 6.51 14.54
CA HIS A 41 6.11 6.79 13.50
C HIS A 41 5.57 7.91 12.57
N PRO A 42 6.35 8.96 12.26
CA PRO A 42 5.84 10.11 11.53
C PRO A 42 5.27 9.74 10.16
N ASN A 43 5.80 8.69 9.50
CA ASN A 43 5.24 8.22 8.22
C ASN A 43 3.88 7.52 8.39
N VAL A 44 3.62 6.85 9.52
CA VAL A 44 2.28 6.31 9.85
C VAL A 44 1.28 7.46 9.97
N ARG A 45 1.65 8.51 10.73
CA ARG A 45 0.83 9.73 10.85
C ARG A 45 0.48 10.33 9.49
N LEU A 46 1.48 10.45 8.60
CA LEU A 46 1.29 10.98 7.25
C LEU A 46 0.28 10.15 6.43
N ILE A 47 0.35 8.82 6.52
CA ILE A 47 -0.56 7.93 5.79
C ILE A 47 -1.97 7.96 6.39
N LYS A 48 -2.11 8.11 7.71
CA LYS A 48 -3.42 8.35 8.35
C LYS A 48 -4.07 9.64 7.85
N ASP A 49 -3.32 10.74 7.84
CA ASP A 49 -3.81 12.03 7.36
C ASP A 49 -4.15 11.98 5.84
N TYR A 50 -3.41 11.18 5.06
CA TYR A 50 -3.72 10.87 3.66
C TYR A 50 -5.04 10.11 3.52
N TYR A 51 -5.30 9.10 4.34
CA TYR A 51 -6.55 8.33 4.31
C TYR A 51 -7.77 9.17 4.72
N GLU A 52 -7.61 10.08 5.68
CA GLU A 52 -8.64 11.05 6.04
C GLU A 52 -8.96 11.98 4.86
N ALA A 53 -7.93 12.48 4.18
CA ALA A 53 -8.09 13.28 2.97
C ALA A 53 -8.78 12.50 1.85
N TYR A 54 -8.38 11.25 1.62
CA TYR A 54 -8.99 10.35 0.65
C TYR A 54 -10.48 10.15 0.96
N GLY A 55 -10.83 9.85 2.20
CA GLY A 55 -12.21 9.63 2.65
C GLY A 55 -13.12 10.84 2.48
N SER A 56 -12.56 12.06 2.52
CA SER A 56 -13.31 13.30 2.25
C SER A 56 -13.66 13.53 0.77
N GLY A 57 -12.98 12.85 -0.15
CA GLY A 57 -13.10 13.08 -1.60
C GLY A 57 -12.44 14.37 -2.11
N ASP A 58 -11.74 15.12 -1.26
CA ASP A 58 -11.04 16.35 -1.64
C ASP A 58 -9.67 16.04 -2.31
N LEU A 59 -9.67 16.04 -3.64
CA LEU A 59 -8.48 15.81 -4.44
C LEU A 59 -7.41 16.91 -4.29
N ASN A 60 -7.81 18.14 -3.97
CA ASN A 60 -6.86 19.22 -3.71
C ASN A 60 -6.15 19.00 -2.38
N ARG A 61 -6.83 18.42 -1.39
CA ARG A 61 -6.20 17.95 -0.14
C ARG A 61 -5.24 16.80 -0.42
N LEU A 62 -5.62 15.82 -1.24
CA LEU A 62 -4.74 14.69 -1.61
C LEU A 62 -3.44 15.14 -2.30
N ARG A 63 -3.51 16.15 -3.18
CA ARG A 63 -2.32 16.69 -3.87
C ARG A 63 -1.16 17.01 -2.92
N ARG A 64 -1.46 17.44 -1.69
CA ARG A 64 -0.47 17.82 -0.70
C ARG A 64 0.34 16.64 -0.14
N PHE A 65 -0.06 15.39 -0.37
CA PHE A 65 0.66 14.23 0.13
C PHE A 65 1.68 13.68 -0.88
N PHE A 66 1.60 14.06 -2.15
CA PHE A 66 2.42 13.46 -3.21
C PHE A 66 3.66 14.28 -3.53
N ALA A 67 4.76 13.59 -3.81
CA ALA A 67 5.93 14.19 -4.42
C ALA A 67 5.65 14.49 -5.91
N ASN A 68 6.34 15.47 -6.49
CA ASN A 68 6.15 15.83 -7.91
C ASN A 68 6.44 14.64 -8.84
N ASP A 69 7.36 13.77 -8.45
CA ASP A 69 7.80 12.55 -9.15
C ASP A 69 7.14 11.27 -8.61
N ILE A 70 5.96 11.36 -7.97
CA ILE A 70 5.19 10.21 -7.49
C ILE A 70 5.01 9.14 -8.59
N ARG A 71 5.19 7.87 -8.23
CA ARG A 71 4.79 6.72 -9.03
C ARG A 71 3.75 5.90 -8.28
N TRP A 72 2.59 5.70 -8.87
CA TRP A 72 1.53 4.88 -8.28
C TRP A 72 1.22 3.67 -9.16
N THR A 73 1.51 2.46 -8.69
CA THR A 73 1.36 1.23 -9.47
C THR A 73 0.14 0.45 -9.02
N ILE A 74 -0.77 0.21 -9.97
CA ILE A 74 -1.97 -0.61 -9.79
C ILE A 74 -1.77 -1.92 -10.58
N PRO A 75 -1.77 -3.09 -9.92
CA PRO A 75 -1.62 -4.37 -10.59
C PRO A 75 -2.84 -4.72 -11.45
N GLY A 76 -2.69 -5.75 -12.28
CA GLY A 76 -3.79 -6.33 -13.06
C GLY A 76 -3.91 -5.81 -14.48
N HIS A 77 -4.97 -6.27 -15.14
CA HIS A 77 -5.20 -6.06 -16.57
C HIS A 77 -6.55 -5.40 -16.80
N HIS A 78 -6.75 -4.18 -16.30
CA HIS A 78 -8.02 -3.45 -16.39
C HIS A 78 -7.81 -1.99 -16.79
N PRO A 79 -8.85 -1.24 -17.19
CA PRO A 79 -8.71 0.12 -17.73
C PRO A 79 -8.01 1.15 -16.82
N LEU A 80 -7.92 0.87 -15.52
CA LEU A 80 -7.26 1.71 -14.53
C LEU A 80 -5.99 1.07 -13.96
N SER A 81 -5.48 -0.04 -14.51
CA SER A 81 -4.23 -0.66 -14.03
C SER A 81 -2.99 0.07 -14.56
N GLY A 82 -1.79 -0.43 -14.24
CA GLY A 82 -0.52 0.16 -14.65
C GLY A 82 0.00 1.25 -13.69
N THR A 83 1.13 1.87 -14.06
CA THR A 83 1.79 2.91 -13.27
C THR A 83 1.37 4.31 -13.72
N LYS A 84 0.95 5.13 -12.76
CA LYS A 84 0.60 6.55 -12.93
C LYS A 84 1.83 7.37 -12.58
N LEU A 85 2.23 8.27 -13.45
CA LEU A 85 3.45 9.07 -13.34
C LEU A 85 3.11 10.52 -13.03
N GLY A 86 3.60 11.00 -11.90
CA GLY A 86 3.36 12.36 -11.44
C GLY A 86 1.97 12.57 -10.85
N ILE A 87 1.80 13.74 -10.25
CA ILE A 87 0.62 14.07 -9.44
C ILE A 87 -0.67 14.04 -10.26
N ASP A 88 -0.63 14.53 -11.49
CA ASP A 88 -1.86 14.74 -12.27
C ASP A 88 -2.48 13.42 -12.75
N GLU A 89 -1.67 12.43 -13.13
CA GLU A 89 -2.14 11.08 -13.46
C GLU A 89 -2.65 10.33 -12.22
N VAL A 90 -1.96 10.48 -11.08
CA VAL A 90 -2.41 9.91 -9.80
C VAL A 90 -3.75 10.49 -9.37
N LEU A 91 -3.93 11.81 -9.46
CA LEU A 91 -5.22 12.45 -9.18
C LEU A 91 -6.28 12.09 -10.22
N ALA A 92 -5.92 11.83 -11.48
CA ALA A 92 -6.84 11.32 -12.49
C ALA A 92 -7.35 9.93 -12.10
N PHE A 93 -6.47 9.04 -11.65
CA PHE A 93 -6.86 7.74 -11.12
C PHE A 93 -7.82 7.86 -9.92
N PHE A 94 -7.54 8.76 -8.96
CA PHE A 94 -8.44 8.99 -7.83
C PHE A 94 -9.80 9.59 -8.25
N ARG A 95 -9.85 10.47 -9.26
CA ARG A 95 -11.12 10.93 -9.86
C ARG A 95 -11.95 9.76 -10.34
N GLU A 96 -11.34 8.84 -11.08
CA GLU A 96 -12.04 7.67 -11.60
C GLU A 96 -12.54 6.77 -10.46
N LEU A 97 -11.73 6.48 -9.43
CA LEU A 97 -12.20 5.74 -8.24
C LEU A 97 -13.38 6.44 -7.54
N GLY A 98 -13.37 7.77 -7.46
CA GLY A 98 -14.48 8.56 -6.93
C GLY A 98 -15.79 8.39 -7.71
N LYS A 99 -15.71 8.23 -9.05
CA LYS A 99 -16.87 7.89 -9.88
C LYS A 99 -17.44 6.52 -9.53
N ALA A 100 -16.58 5.53 -9.26
CA ALA A 100 -17.00 4.21 -8.77
C ALA A 100 -17.50 4.22 -7.30
N GLY A 101 -17.41 5.37 -6.63
CA GLY A 101 -17.71 5.49 -5.22
C GLY A 101 -16.85 4.57 -4.36
N PHE A 102 -15.59 4.38 -4.76
CA PHE A 102 -14.66 3.53 -4.02
C PHE A 102 -14.42 4.09 -2.61
N ARG A 103 -14.33 3.21 -1.63
CA ARG A 103 -14.14 3.51 -0.21
C ARG A 103 -13.03 2.63 0.34
N ALA A 104 -12.36 3.14 1.36
CA ALA A 104 -11.30 2.43 2.05
C ALA A 104 -11.46 2.62 3.56
N GLU A 105 -11.30 1.54 4.31
CA GLU A 105 -11.28 1.50 5.77
C GLU A 105 -9.97 0.87 6.22
N THR A 106 -9.07 1.69 6.78
CA THR A 106 -7.76 1.25 7.24
C THR A 106 -7.88 0.31 8.43
N ILE A 107 -7.24 -0.86 8.34
CA ILE A 107 -7.21 -1.88 9.40
C ILE A 107 -5.89 -1.82 10.16
N PHE A 108 -4.78 -1.71 9.44
CA PHE A 108 -3.44 -1.72 10.01
C PHE A 108 -2.48 -0.82 9.23
N LEU A 109 -1.51 -0.23 9.94
CA LEU A 109 -0.39 0.50 9.38
C LEU A 109 0.89 0.10 10.13
N GLY A 110 1.93 -0.26 9.39
CA GLY A 110 3.27 -0.51 9.92
C GLY A 110 4.30 0.29 9.14
N ALA A 111 5.35 0.76 9.81
CA ALA A 111 6.43 1.51 9.16
C ALA A 111 7.80 0.94 9.51
N ASP A 112 8.71 0.99 8.55
CA ASP A 112 10.13 0.67 8.69
C ASP A 112 10.93 1.61 7.79
N GLY A 113 11.71 2.51 8.42
CA GLY A 113 12.40 3.60 7.75
C GLY A 113 11.47 4.45 6.86
N ASP A 114 11.79 4.50 5.57
CA ASP A 114 11.03 5.27 4.58
C ASP A 114 9.77 4.56 4.08
N TRP A 115 9.55 3.30 4.45
CA TRP A 115 8.39 2.53 4.02
C TRP A 115 7.25 2.55 5.04
N VAL A 116 6.02 2.58 4.53
CA VAL A 116 4.80 2.29 5.27
C VAL A 116 4.02 1.23 4.51
N VAL A 117 3.57 0.19 5.18
CA VAL A 117 2.64 -0.80 4.63
C VAL A 117 1.29 -0.61 5.31
N ASP A 118 0.23 -0.60 4.53
CA ASP A 118 -1.13 -0.70 5.04
C ASP A 118 -1.77 -2.07 4.80
N LEU A 119 -2.80 -2.33 5.59
CA LEU A 119 -3.87 -3.27 5.27
C LEU A 119 -5.18 -2.52 5.43
N HIS A 120 -6.07 -2.60 4.45
CA HIS A 120 -7.37 -1.96 4.50
C HIS A 120 -8.44 -2.78 3.78
N ARG A 121 -9.70 -2.61 4.18
CA ARG A 121 -10.85 -3.07 3.40
C ARG A 121 -11.18 -2.01 2.36
N GLY A 122 -11.36 -2.40 1.10
CA GLY A 122 -11.71 -1.50 0.01
C GLY A 122 -12.93 -2.00 -0.76
N TRP A 123 -13.93 -1.14 -0.93
CA TRP A 123 -15.18 -1.52 -1.60
C TRP A 123 -15.73 -0.42 -2.52
N SER A 124 -16.53 -0.84 -3.50
CA SER A 124 -17.24 0.03 -4.43
C SER A 124 -18.68 0.26 -4.00
N THR A 125 -19.20 1.48 -4.19
CA THR A 125 -20.62 1.78 -3.95
C THR A 125 -21.42 2.03 -5.22
N ARG A 126 -20.77 2.31 -6.37
CA ARG A 126 -21.45 2.65 -7.63
C ARG A 126 -20.63 2.22 -8.87
N PRO A 127 -20.92 1.07 -9.52
CA PRO A 127 -21.81 0.03 -9.05
C PRO A 127 -21.24 -0.65 -7.81
N GLU A 128 -22.08 -1.31 -7.03
CA GLU A 128 -21.63 -2.27 -6.03
C GLU A 128 -21.03 -3.51 -6.74
N GLY A 129 -20.20 -4.27 -6.02
CA GLY A 129 -19.69 -5.56 -6.51
C GLY A 129 -18.21 -5.85 -6.26
N LEU A 130 -17.44 -4.89 -5.75
CA LEU A 130 -16.10 -5.14 -5.22
C LEU A 130 -16.07 -4.79 -3.73
N ASP A 131 -15.59 -5.73 -2.92
CA ASP A 131 -15.37 -5.57 -1.48
C ASP A 131 -14.32 -6.60 -1.05
N ILE A 132 -13.07 -6.16 -0.97
CA ILE A 132 -11.92 -7.03 -0.73
C ILE A 132 -10.90 -6.35 0.17
N LEU A 133 -9.90 -7.12 0.64
CA LEU A 133 -8.76 -6.55 1.34
C LEU A 133 -7.70 -6.08 0.35
N TRP A 134 -7.01 -5.01 0.74
CA TRP A 134 -5.90 -4.44 0.02
C TRP A 134 -4.74 -4.21 0.97
N ALA A 135 -3.53 -4.41 0.46
CA ALA A 135 -2.33 -3.89 1.09
C ALA A 135 -1.66 -2.92 0.13
N LEU A 136 -1.19 -1.78 0.63
CA LEU A 136 -0.38 -0.84 -0.13
C LEU A 136 0.98 -0.67 0.52
N GLY A 137 2.02 -0.72 -0.30
CA GLY A 137 3.36 -0.28 0.09
C GLY A 137 3.58 1.17 -0.34
N PHE A 138 3.86 2.05 0.61
CA PHE A 138 4.20 3.45 0.38
C PHE A 138 5.65 3.71 0.70
N ARG A 139 6.38 4.36 -0.22
CA ARG A 139 7.70 4.94 0.08
C ARG A 139 7.57 6.43 0.26
N ILE A 140 8.09 6.93 1.37
CA ILE A 140 8.02 8.32 1.79
C ILE A 140 9.40 8.96 1.63
N ARG A 141 9.44 10.18 1.10
CA ARG A 141 10.63 11.03 1.04
C ARG A 141 10.23 12.47 1.30
N ASN A 142 10.96 13.16 2.18
CA ASN A 142 10.68 14.57 2.51
C ASN A 142 9.21 14.84 2.87
N ARG A 143 8.60 13.94 3.67
CA ARG A 143 7.19 14.00 4.08
C ARG A 143 6.19 14.02 2.91
N LYS A 144 6.54 13.32 1.83
CA LYS A 144 5.70 13.10 0.65
C LYS A 144 5.77 11.64 0.23
N ILE A 145 4.68 11.11 -0.27
CA ILE A 145 4.62 9.82 -0.94
C ILE A 145 5.32 9.99 -2.30
N VAL A 146 6.41 9.25 -2.52
CA VAL A 146 7.12 9.20 -3.80
C VAL A 146 6.81 7.91 -4.56
N GLU A 147 6.35 6.87 -3.86
CA GLU A 147 5.90 5.64 -4.48
C GLU A 147 4.75 5.01 -3.70
N ALA A 148 3.80 4.44 -4.43
CA ALA A 148 2.73 3.61 -3.89
C ALA A 148 2.52 2.40 -4.80
N VAL A 149 2.38 1.22 -4.21
CA VAL A 149 2.12 -0.04 -4.93
C VAL A 149 0.94 -0.74 -4.27
N ASN A 150 -0.11 -1.01 -5.05
CA ASN A 150 -1.28 -1.72 -4.58
C ASN A 150 -1.10 -3.24 -4.70
N PHE A 151 -1.65 -3.97 -3.73
CA PHE A 151 -1.79 -5.42 -3.72
C PHE A 151 -3.23 -5.77 -3.35
N ALA A 152 -3.95 -6.43 -4.26
CA ALA A 152 -5.31 -6.90 -4.00
C ALA A 152 -5.26 -8.29 -3.34
N SER A 153 -6.13 -8.56 -2.37
CA SER A 153 -6.30 -9.92 -1.84
C SER A 153 -6.92 -10.87 -2.89
N ASP A 154 -7.68 -10.30 -3.84
CA ASP A 154 -8.20 -11.00 -5.02
C ASP A 154 -8.02 -10.09 -6.25
N GLN A 155 -6.93 -10.32 -6.99
CA GLN A 155 -6.64 -9.57 -8.20
C GLN A 155 -7.66 -9.83 -9.32
N HIS A 156 -8.22 -11.04 -9.39
CA HIS A 156 -9.18 -11.39 -10.44
C HIS A 156 -10.51 -10.66 -10.21
N ALA A 157 -10.97 -10.59 -8.95
CA ALA A 157 -12.17 -9.81 -8.61
C ALA A 157 -11.99 -8.31 -8.93
N ALA A 158 -10.81 -7.74 -8.62
CA ALA A 158 -10.50 -6.35 -8.97
C ALA A 158 -10.54 -6.13 -10.49
N ASP A 159 -9.86 -6.97 -11.26
CA ASP A 159 -9.83 -6.87 -12.73
C ASP A 159 -11.25 -6.92 -13.33
N LEU A 160 -12.06 -7.89 -12.92
CA LEU A 160 -13.44 -8.04 -13.38
C LEU A 160 -14.32 -6.83 -13.05
N PHE A 161 -14.20 -6.30 -11.83
CA PHE A 161 -14.94 -5.11 -11.41
C PHE A 161 -14.60 -3.91 -12.30
N PHE A 162 -13.31 -3.61 -12.48
CA PHE A 162 -12.88 -2.43 -13.24
C PHE A 162 -13.24 -2.55 -14.74
N TRP A 163 -13.25 -3.74 -15.33
CA TRP A 163 -13.78 -3.93 -16.70
C TRP A 163 -15.29 -3.74 -16.81
N LYS A 164 -16.03 -4.09 -15.76
CA LYS A 164 -17.47 -3.86 -15.71
C LYS A 164 -17.79 -2.37 -15.56
N ALA A 165 -17.07 -1.70 -14.66
CA ALA A 165 -17.30 -0.30 -14.31
C ALA A 165 -16.79 0.70 -15.37
N TYR A 166 -15.69 0.39 -16.07
CA TYR A 166 -15.06 1.32 -17.02
C TYR A 166 -15.04 0.71 -18.42
N LYS A 167 -15.75 1.35 -19.35
CA LYS A 167 -15.71 0.99 -20.77
C LYS A 167 -14.67 1.84 -21.48
N LEU A 168 -13.78 1.17 -22.22
CA LEU A 168 -12.85 1.86 -23.10
C LEU A 168 -13.60 2.50 -24.28
N ALA A 169 -13.04 3.58 -24.82
CA ALA A 169 -13.54 4.20 -26.05
C ALA A 169 -13.71 3.17 -27.18
N PRO A 170 -14.66 3.34 -28.11
CA PRO A 170 -14.75 2.52 -29.32
C PRO A 170 -13.57 2.81 -30.27
N LEU A 171 -13.33 1.93 -31.24
CA LEU A 171 -12.41 2.22 -32.34
C LEU A 171 -12.98 3.32 -33.25
N PRO A 172 -12.13 4.18 -33.85
CA PRO A 172 -10.66 4.17 -33.77
C PRO A 172 -10.08 4.85 -32.52
N GLY A 173 -10.86 5.62 -31.76
CA GLY A 173 -10.39 6.45 -30.64
C GLY A 173 -9.88 5.71 -29.39
N ARG A 174 -9.74 4.39 -29.44
CA ARG A 174 -9.17 3.58 -28.34
C ARG A 174 -7.64 3.59 -28.35
N LEU A 175 -7.03 3.75 -29.51
CA LEU A 175 -5.59 3.65 -29.70
C LEU A 175 -5.04 5.05 -29.99
N ALA A 176 -3.87 5.35 -29.45
CA ALA A 176 -3.14 6.60 -29.66
C ALA A 176 -2.39 6.58 -31.00
#